data_AF-A0A6A4ZRY5-F1
#
_entry.id   AF-A0A6A4ZRY5-F1
#
_cell.length_a   1.000
_cell.length_b   1.000
_cell.length_c   1.000
_cell.angle_alpha   90.00
_cell.angle_beta   90.00
_cell.angle_gamma   90.00
#
_symmetry.space_group_name_H-M   'P 1'
#
loop_
_entity.id
_entity.type
_entity.pdbx_description
1 polymer ?
#
loop_
_entity_poly.entity_id
_entity_poly.type
_entity_poly.pdbx_seq_one_letter_code
_entity_poly.pdbx_strand_id
1 'polypeptide(L)'
;MPGPLRRGRYSLEELQQAVQHVVDGENGRTVSKQSRIPYSTLMKAVLRDKAGIITQAKRRGPPTALPKSCEDDIVAWVCGMQHEGHPVDRHTIMVKATQVYRRLVPHATLSDGWYQRFMARHSQLTNRVAQVISHARNNVDEAGIERLHQSLTDVIAEHGITADRVFNMDETSFASRRKSKDV
;
A
#
# COMPACT_ATOMS: atom_id res chain seq x y z
N MET A 1 -41.89 -2.22 -16.83
CA MET A 1 -41.36 -0.96 -16.26
C MET A 1 -39.91 -1.18 -15.86
N PRO A 2 -38.93 -0.49 -16.43
CA PRO A 2 -37.57 -0.59 -15.93
C PRO A 2 -37.51 0.00 -14.51
N GLY A 3 -37.01 -0.77 -13.55
CA GLY A 3 -36.90 -0.37 -12.16
C GLY A 3 -35.95 0.83 -11.96
N PRO A 4 -35.99 1.47 -10.78
CA PRO A 4 -35.20 2.65 -10.50
C PRO A 4 -33.70 2.39 -10.68
N LEU A 5 -33.02 3.24 -11.46
CA LEU A 5 -31.60 3.13 -11.77
C LEU A 5 -30.76 3.22 -10.48
N ARG A 6 -29.89 2.23 -10.25
CA ARG A 6 -28.93 2.22 -9.13
C ARG A 6 -28.00 3.43 -9.23
N ARG A 7 -27.93 4.24 -8.17
CA ARG A 7 -27.04 5.43 -8.08
C ARG A 7 -25.57 5.02 -8.25
N GLY A 8 -24.83 5.69 -9.15
CA GLY A 8 -23.36 5.70 -9.16
C GLY A 8 -22.65 4.94 -10.29
N ARG A 9 -23.14 4.98 -11.54
CA ARG A 9 -22.41 4.49 -12.72
C ARG A 9 -21.82 5.62 -13.56
N TYR A 10 -21.10 6.56 -12.94
CA TYR A 10 -20.28 7.49 -13.71
C TYR A 10 -18.95 7.68 -13.01
N SER A 11 -17.86 7.66 -13.78
CA SER A 11 -16.52 7.98 -13.30
C SER A 11 -16.37 9.49 -13.07
N LEU A 12 -15.29 9.88 -12.38
CA LEU A 12 -14.99 11.31 -12.21
C LEU A 12 -14.69 11.96 -13.57
N GLU A 13 -14.00 11.25 -14.45
CA GLU A 13 -13.64 11.71 -15.80
C GLU A 13 -14.88 11.92 -16.68
N GLU A 14 -15.82 10.98 -16.65
CA GLU A 14 -17.10 11.08 -17.36
C GLU A 14 -17.92 12.28 -16.88
N LEU A 15 -17.88 12.57 -15.57
CA LEU A 15 -18.53 13.76 -15.01
C LEU A 15 -17.82 15.05 -15.45
N GLN A 16 -16.50 15.08 -15.46
CA GLN A 16 -15.72 16.25 -15.90
C GLN A 16 -15.93 16.56 -17.38
N GLN A 17 -15.91 15.53 -18.24
CA GLN A 17 -16.21 15.69 -19.67
C GLN A 17 -17.64 16.24 -19.85
N ALA A 18 -18.63 15.65 -19.18
CA ALA A 18 -20.01 16.13 -19.27
C ALA A 18 -20.17 17.58 -18.76
N VAL A 19 -19.42 17.98 -17.72
CA VAL A 19 -19.39 19.36 -17.24
C VAL A 19 -18.83 20.28 -18.32
N GLN A 20 -17.72 19.90 -18.96
CA GLN A 20 -17.09 20.68 -20.03
C GLN A 20 -18.04 20.92 -21.20
N HIS A 21 -18.74 19.88 -21.69
CA HIS A 21 -19.75 20.02 -22.75
C HIS A 21 -20.84 21.06 -22.41
N VAL A 22 -21.29 21.12 -21.15
CA VAL A 22 -22.29 22.10 -20.71
C VAL A 22 -21.69 23.50 -20.55
N VAL A 23 -20.41 23.61 -20.17
CA VAL A 23 -19.67 24.88 -20.11
C VAL A 23 -19.43 25.43 -21.52
N ASP A 24 -19.14 24.57 -22.49
CA ASP A 24 -18.94 24.90 -23.91
C ASP A 24 -20.25 25.29 -24.64
N GLY A 25 -21.39 25.22 -23.95
CA GLY A 25 -22.67 25.74 -24.42
C GLY A 25 -23.71 24.68 -24.81
N GLU A 26 -23.43 23.38 -24.65
CA GLU A 26 -24.41 22.35 -24.94
C GLU A 26 -25.57 22.32 -23.93
N ASN A 27 -26.74 21.87 -24.39
CA ASN A 27 -27.91 21.77 -23.52
C ASN A 27 -27.71 20.68 -22.46
N GLY A 28 -27.69 21.08 -21.18
CA GLY A 28 -27.48 20.15 -20.06
C GLY A 28 -28.47 18.98 -19.97
N ARG A 29 -29.70 19.09 -20.51
CA ARG A 29 -30.64 17.95 -20.58
C ARG A 29 -30.24 16.93 -21.64
N THR A 30 -29.64 17.38 -22.73
CA THR A 30 -29.10 16.51 -23.80
C THR A 30 -27.86 15.79 -23.30
N VAL A 31 -26.91 16.54 -22.73
CA VAL A 31 -25.67 15.99 -22.15
C VAL A 31 -25.97 15.00 -21.03
N SER A 32 -26.96 15.28 -20.17
CA SER A 32 -27.41 14.35 -19.13
C SER A 32 -27.92 13.01 -19.69
N LYS A 33 -28.67 13.03 -20.80
CA LYS A 33 -29.17 11.79 -21.43
C LYS A 33 -28.03 10.99 -22.09
N GLN A 34 -27.11 11.67 -22.77
CA GLN A 34 -25.97 11.02 -23.46
C GLN A 34 -24.98 10.40 -22.46
N SER A 35 -24.58 11.16 -21.44
CA SER A 35 -23.65 10.70 -20.38
C SER A 35 -24.31 9.75 -19.37
N ARG A 36 -25.63 9.61 -19.40
CA ARG A 36 -26.43 8.88 -18.39
C ARG A 36 -26.21 9.38 -16.95
N ILE A 37 -25.72 10.61 -16.79
CA ILE A 37 -25.57 11.29 -15.51
C ILE A 37 -26.86 12.03 -15.19
N PRO A 38 -27.46 11.88 -14.00
CA PRO A 38 -28.67 12.61 -13.64
C PRO A 38 -28.47 14.12 -13.76
N TYR A 39 -29.40 14.81 -14.41
CA TYR A 39 -29.34 16.26 -14.70
C TYR A 39 -29.01 17.10 -13.45
N SER A 40 -29.60 16.77 -12.30
CA SER A 40 -29.34 17.47 -11.03
C SER A 40 -27.91 17.30 -10.52
N THR A 41 -27.25 16.18 -10.83
CA THR A 41 -25.84 15.95 -10.49
C THR A 41 -24.94 16.75 -11.43
N LEU A 42 -25.21 16.67 -12.74
CA LEU A 42 -24.46 17.40 -13.76
C LEU A 42 -24.50 18.91 -13.51
N MET A 43 -25.70 19.49 -13.33
CA MET A 43 -25.83 20.93 -13.06
C MET A 43 -25.21 21.37 -11.73
N LYS A 44 -25.25 20.53 -10.69
CA LYS A 44 -24.54 20.82 -9.43
C LYS A 44 -23.02 20.85 -9.63
N ALA A 45 -22.48 19.98 -10.49
CA ALA A 45 -21.07 19.98 -10.82
C ALA A 45 -20.70 21.22 -11.65
N VAL A 46 -21.49 21.57 -12.68
CA VAL A 46 -21.31 22.79 -13.50
C VAL A 46 -21.35 24.06 -12.65
N LEU A 47 -22.28 24.16 -11.70
CA LEU A 47 -22.37 25.32 -10.81
C LEU A 47 -21.12 25.47 -9.92
N ARG A 48 -20.55 24.37 -9.44
CA ARG A 48 -19.31 24.38 -8.65
C ARG A 48 -18.11 24.74 -9.50
N ASP A 49 -18.05 24.22 -10.71
CA ASP A 49 -17.00 24.50 -11.68
C ASP A 49 -16.97 25.99 -12.04
N LYS A 50 -18.13 26.58 -12.38
CA LYS A 50 -18.28 28.02 -12.61
C LYS A 50 -17.95 28.89 -11.39
N ALA A 51 -18.11 28.35 -10.18
CA ALA A 51 -17.73 29.02 -8.94
C ALA A 51 -16.23 28.86 -8.60
N GLY A 52 -15.44 28.18 -9.44
CA GLY A 52 -14.03 27.88 -9.19
C GLY A 52 -13.80 26.89 -8.04
N ILE A 53 -14.85 26.19 -7.59
CA ILE A 53 -14.75 25.24 -6.48
C ILE A 53 -14.28 23.90 -7.03
N ILE A 54 -13.00 23.60 -6.82
CA ILE A 54 -12.40 22.30 -7.15
C ILE A 54 -13.11 21.21 -6.35
N THR A 55 -13.95 20.42 -7.02
CA THR A 55 -14.65 19.30 -6.39
C THR A 55 -13.71 18.11 -6.33
N GLN A 56 -12.94 17.98 -5.25
CA GLN A 56 -12.23 16.73 -4.98
C GLN A 56 -13.23 15.64 -4.61
N ALA A 57 -13.01 14.44 -5.14
CA ALA A 57 -13.80 13.26 -4.80
C ALA A 57 -13.66 12.97 -3.30
N LYS A 58 -14.66 13.38 -2.50
CA LYS A 58 -14.65 13.11 -1.07
C LYS A 58 -14.88 11.61 -0.85
N ARG A 59 -13.97 10.98 -0.10
CA ARG A 59 -14.11 9.58 0.31
C ARG A 59 -15.46 9.37 0.99
N ARG A 60 -16.19 8.35 0.56
CA ARG A 60 -17.44 7.93 1.18
C ARG A 60 -17.14 7.04 2.39
N GLY A 61 -17.95 7.18 3.43
CA GLY A 61 -17.87 6.39 4.66
C GLY A 61 -17.11 7.08 5.79
N PRO A 62 -17.07 6.45 6.98
CA PRO A 62 -16.41 7.00 8.16
C PRO A 62 -14.91 7.25 7.92
N PRO A 63 -14.33 8.27 8.58
CA PRO A 63 -12.88 8.46 8.58
C PRO A 63 -12.17 7.24 9.15
N THR A 64 -10.91 7.04 8.75
CA THR A 64 -10.06 6.00 9.33
C THR A 64 -9.81 6.30 10.81
N ALA A 65 -9.64 5.24 11.62
CA ALA A 65 -9.37 5.39 13.05
C ALA A 65 -8.05 6.14 13.31
N LEU A 66 -7.04 5.89 12.47
CA LEU A 66 -5.80 6.65 12.46
C LEU A 66 -5.78 7.67 11.31
N PRO A 67 -5.22 8.87 11.53
CA PRO A 67 -4.86 9.79 10.45
C PRO A 67 -3.91 9.13 9.46
N LYS A 68 -3.94 9.58 8.21
CA LYS A 68 -3.08 9.01 7.15
C LYS A 68 -1.60 9.11 7.49
N SER A 69 -1.14 10.24 8.02
CA SER A 69 0.26 10.43 8.46
C SER A 69 0.71 9.36 9.46
N CYS A 70 -0.11 9.06 10.47
CA CYS A 70 0.22 8.02 11.44
C CYS A 70 0.26 6.62 10.81
N GLU A 71 -0.60 6.33 9.83
CA GLU A 71 -0.52 5.06 9.10
C GLU A 71 0.74 4.99 8.25
N ASP A 72 1.13 6.09 7.59
CA ASP A 72 2.34 6.17 6.78
C ASP A 72 3.61 5.99 7.63
N ASP A 73 3.65 6.56 8.85
CA ASP A 73 4.75 6.36 9.80
C ASP A 73 4.88 4.90 10.25
N ILE A 74 3.75 4.21 10.48
CA ILE A 74 3.74 2.79 10.81
C ILE A 74 4.28 1.97 9.64
N VAL A 75 3.92 2.32 8.40
CA VAL A 75 4.43 1.65 7.20
C VAL A 75 5.94 1.86 7.06
N ALA A 76 6.44 3.09 7.23
CA ALA A 76 7.86 3.39 7.20
C ALA A 76 8.63 2.60 8.25
N TRP A 77 8.10 2.52 9.47
CA TRP A 77 8.67 1.71 10.54
C TRP A 77 8.71 0.20 10.20
N VAL A 78 7.63 -0.36 9.64
CA VAL A 78 7.61 -1.77 9.20
C VAL A 78 8.66 -2.03 8.11
N CYS A 79 8.79 -1.13 7.14
CA CYS A 79 9.79 -1.22 6.08
C CYS A 79 11.22 -1.15 6.64
N GLY A 80 11.49 -0.23 7.59
CA GLY A 80 12.80 -0.12 8.24
C GLY A 80 13.18 -1.37 9.03
N MET A 81 12.25 -1.91 9.82
CA MET A 81 12.44 -3.15 10.56
C MET A 81 12.77 -4.33 9.62
N GLN A 82 12.11 -4.41 8.46
CA GLN A 82 12.41 -5.44 7.47
C GLN A 82 13.79 -5.25 6.83
N HIS A 83 14.19 -4.01 6.54
CA HIS A 83 15.51 -3.69 5.99
C HIS A 83 16.63 -4.07 6.96
N GLU A 84 16.41 -3.92 8.26
CA GLU A 84 17.35 -4.32 9.31
C GLU A 84 17.31 -5.83 9.65
N GLY A 85 16.58 -6.65 8.88
CA GLY A 85 16.50 -8.10 9.09
C GLY A 85 15.58 -8.54 10.23
N HIS A 86 14.76 -7.65 10.78
CA HIS A 86 13.82 -7.90 11.87
C HIS A 86 12.38 -7.77 11.39
N PRO A 87 11.86 -8.70 10.56
CA PRO A 87 10.52 -8.60 10.00
C PRO A 87 9.45 -8.58 11.10
N VAL A 88 8.50 -7.66 10.95
CA VAL A 88 7.42 -7.41 11.92
C VAL A 88 6.22 -8.29 11.58
N ASP A 89 5.65 -8.97 12.57
CA ASP A 89 4.45 -9.76 12.42
C ASP A 89 3.16 -8.93 12.61
N ARG A 90 2.02 -9.52 12.24
CA ARG A 90 0.70 -8.89 12.39
C ARG A 90 0.45 -8.44 13.84
N HIS A 91 0.83 -9.26 14.83
CA HIS A 91 0.60 -8.94 16.23
C HIS A 91 1.38 -7.70 16.65
N THR A 92 2.66 -7.60 16.28
CA THR A 92 3.49 -6.44 16.62
C THR A 92 3.00 -5.17 15.93
N ILE A 93 2.55 -5.26 14.68
CA ILE A 93 1.90 -4.13 13.97
C ILE A 93 0.67 -3.67 14.76
N MET A 94 -0.21 -4.59 15.16
CA MET A 94 -1.42 -4.25 15.92
C MET A 94 -1.13 -3.61 17.28
N VAL A 95 -0.13 -4.10 18.01
CA VAL A 95 0.29 -3.52 19.29
C VAL A 95 0.81 -2.11 19.10
N LYS A 96 1.73 -1.89 18.16
CA LYS A 96 2.33 -0.58 17.88
C LYS A 96 1.29 0.42 17.37
N ALA A 97 0.44 0.01 16.42
CA ALA A 97 -0.65 0.84 15.93
C ALA A 97 -1.63 1.21 17.04
N THR A 98 -1.95 0.29 17.95
CA THR A 98 -2.81 0.56 19.10
C THR A 98 -2.16 1.53 20.09
N GLN A 99 -0.84 1.43 20.31
CA GLN A 99 -0.10 2.40 21.13
C GLN A 99 -0.17 3.82 20.54
N VAL A 100 0.00 3.94 19.22
CA VAL A 100 -0.16 5.23 18.52
C VAL A 100 -1.59 5.73 18.62
N TYR A 101 -2.58 4.86 18.39
CA TYR A 101 -4.00 5.23 18.46
C TYR A 101 -4.42 5.71 19.85
N ARG A 102 -3.88 5.11 20.91
CA ARG A 102 -4.13 5.53 22.30
C ARG A 102 -3.62 6.94 22.63
N ARG A 103 -2.69 7.50 21.84
CA ARG A 103 -2.28 8.90 21.97
C ARG A 103 -3.36 9.87 21.46
N LEU A 104 -4.21 9.42 20.55
CA LEU A 104 -5.30 10.21 19.99
C LEU A 104 -6.61 9.97 20.74
N VAL A 105 -6.90 8.71 21.06
CA VAL A 105 -8.11 8.30 21.77
C VAL A 105 -7.72 7.44 22.96
N PRO A 106 -7.67 8.01 24.18
CA PRO A 106 -7.33 7.26 25.38
C PRO A 106 -8.22 6.03 25.55
N HIS A 107 -7.63 4.92 26.01
CA HIS A 107 -8.28 3.61 26.24
C HIS A 107 -8.86 2.90 25.02
N ALA A 108 -8.77 3.46 23.82
CA ALA A 108 -9.27 2.79 22.63
C ALA A 108 -8.32 1.67 22.14
N THR A 109 -8.90 0.70 21.43
CA THR A 109 -8.17 -0.40 20.79
C THR A 109 -8.55 -0.48 19.32
N LEU A 110 -7.57 -0.81 18.48
CA LEU A 110 -7.82 -1.05 17.07
C LEU A 110 -8.38 -2.47 16.91
N SER A 111 -9.41 -2.60 16.07
CA SER A 111 -10.02 -3.89 15.76
C SER A 111 -9.26 -4.61 14.65
N ASP A 112 -9.51 -5.92 14.50
CA ASP A 112 -8.99 -6.69 13.37
C ASP A 112 -9.41 -6.10 12.00
N GLY A 113 -10.63 -5.56 11.93
CA GLY A 113 -11.10 -4.86 10.73
C GLY A 113 -10.29 -3.61 10.39
N TRP A 114 -9.59 -3.00 11.36
CA TRP A 114 -8.62 -1.95 11.03
C TRP A 114 -7.41 -2.53 10.31
N TYR A 115 -6.82 -3.64 10.79
CA TYR A 115 -5.66 -4.28 10.16
C TYR A 115 -5.93 -4.69 8.71
N GLN A 116 -7.05 -5.37 8.46
CA GLN A 116 -7.41 -5.80 7.11
C GLN A 116 -7.50 -4.61 6.14
N ARG A 117 -8.12 -3.51 6.60
CA ARG A 117 -8.25 -2.31 5.77
C ARG A 117 -6.93 -1.54 5.66
N PHE A 118 -6.07 -1.57 6.68
CA PHE A 118 -4.72 -0.99 6.65
C PHE A 118 -3.87 -1.69 5.58
N MET A 119 -3.83 -3.03 5.60
CA MET A 119 -3.14 -3.82 4.56
C MET A 119 -3.74 -3.57 3.16
N ALA A 120 -5.06 -3.45 3.04
CA ALA A 120 -5.72 -3.15 1.76
C ALA A 120 -5.39 -1.74 1.22
N ARG A 121 -5.09 -0.76 2.10
CA ARG A 121 -4.66 0.59 1.70
C ARG A 121 -3.19 0.64 1.31
N HIS A 122 -2.36 -0.20 1.94
CA HIS A 122 -0.91 -0.19 1.82
C HIS A 122 -0.42 -1.48 1.15
N SER A 123 -0.71 -1.63 -0.14
CA SER A 123 -0.37 -2.83 -0.93
C SER A 123 1.14 -3.11 -1.05
N GLN A 124 1.99 -2.15 -0.68
CA GLN A 124 3.43 -2.34 -0.51
C GLN A 124 3.77 -3.31 0.63
N LEU A 125 2.91 -3.40 1.66
CA LEU A 125 3.04 -4.37 2.72
C LEU A 125 2.27 -5.64 2.32
N THR A 126 2.99 -6.74 2.10
CA THR A 126 2.36 -8.03 1.78
C THR A 126 2.80 -9.09 2.76
N ASN A 127 1.85 -9.88 3.26
CA ASN A 127 2.16 -11.09 4.01
C ASN A 127 2.73 -12.12 3.03
N ARG A 128 4.03 -12.39 3.14
CA ARG A 128 4.69 -13.46 2.39
C ARG A 128 5.15 -14.53 3.35
N VAL A 129 4.74 -15.76 3.09
CA VAL A 129 5.38 -16.92 3.70
C VAL A 129 6.64 -17.19 2.88
N ALA A 130 7.78 -17.33 3.55
CA ALA A 130 9.01 -17.74 2.88
C ALA A 130 8.74 -19.06 2.16
N GLN A 131 8.76 -19.04 0.82
CA GLN A 131 8.65 -20.24 0.02
C GLN A 131 9.89 -21.08 0.30
N VAL A 132 9.71 -22.37 0.60
CA VAL A 132 10.84 -23.30 0.63
C VAL A 132 11.46 -23.26 -0.75
N ILE A 133 12.71 -22.81 -0.82
CA ILE A 133 13.47 -22.80 -2.07
C ILE A 133 13.60 -24.28 -2.47
N SER A 134 12.93 -24.68 -3.55
CA SER A 134 13.03 -26.04 -4.04
C SER A 134 14.44 -26.28 -4.56
N HIS A 135 14.93 -27.52 -4.42
CA HIS A 135 16.25 -27.93 -4.91
C HIS A 135 16.45 -27.63 -6.41
N ALA A 136 15.38 -27.49 -7.19
CA ALA A 136 15.43 -27.12 -8.60
C ALA A 136 15.94 -25.68 -8.85
N ARG A 137 15.87 -24.79 -7.85
CA ARG A 137 16.48 -23.44 -7.89
C ARG A 137 17.95 -23.42 -7.45
N ASN A 138 18.44 -24.51 -6.87
CA ASN A 138 19.86 -24.75 -6.60
C ASN A 138 20.60 -25.31 -7.83
N ASN A 139 20.03 -25.19 -9.04
CA ASN A 139 20.80 -25.51 -10.23
C ASN A 139 21.81 -24.37 -10.41
N VAL A 140 23.03 -24.63 -9.94
CA VAL A 140 24.14 -23.69 -9.99
C VAL A 140 24.52 -23.53 -11.45
N ASP A 141 24.24 -22.37 -12.03
CA ASP A 141 24.71 -21.99 -13.35
C ASP A 141 26.02 -21.20 -13.24
N GLU A 142 26.89 -21.34 -14.25
CA GLU A 142 28.19 -20.65 -14.29
C GLU A 142 28.00 -19.13 -14.21
N ALA A 143 27.01 -18.59 -14.91
CA ALA A 143 26.64 -17.18 -14.84
C ALA A 143 26.14 -16.72 -13.46
N GLY A 144 25.57 -17.62 -12.64
CA GLY A 144 25.21 -17.33 -11.26
C GLY A 144 26.43 -17.24 -10.35
N ILE A 145 27.41 -18.13 -10.53
CA ILE A 145 28.69 -18.09 -9.81
C ILE A 145 29.46 -16.82 -10.16
N GLU A 146 29.56 -16.48 -11.45
CA GLU A 146 30.27 -15.27 -11.89
C GLU A 146 29.64 -14.00 -11.30
N ARG A 147 28.30 -13.89 -11.32
CA ARG A 147 27.59 -12.75 -10.72
C ARG A 147 27.83 -12.63 -9.22
N LEU A 148 27.82 -13.76 -8.50
CA LEU A 148 28.12 -13.77 -7.07
C LEU A 148 29.55 -13.29 -6.81
N HIS A 149 30.52 -13.79 -7.58
CA HIS A 149 31.92 -13.41 -7.45
C HIS A 149 32.13 -11.91 -7.74
N GLN A 150 31.52 -11.39 -8.81
CA GLN A 150 31.57 -9.97 -9.14
C GLN A 150 30.95 -9.12 -8.04
N SER A 151 29.76 -9.46 -7.54
CA SER A 151 29.13 -8.68 -6.47
C SER A 151 29.94 -8.69 -5.18
N LEU A 152 30.56 -9.83 -4.82
CA LEU A 152 31.44 -9.90 -3.66
C LEU A 152 32.70 -9.04 -3.85
N THR A 153 33.27 -9.05 -5.04
CA THR A 153 34.43 -8.22 -5.38
C THR A 153 34.09 -6.73 -5.28
N ASP A 154 32.93 -6.32 -5.80
CA ASP A 154 32.46 -4.94 -5.74
C ASP A 154 32.25 -4.49 -4.28
N VAL A 155 31.60 -5.31 -3.45
CA VAL A 155 31.36 -5.03 -2.01
C VAL A 155 32.68 -4.97 -1.22
N ILE A 156 33.64 -5.85 -1.52
CA ILE A 156 34.97 -5.84 -0.90
C ILE A 156 35.72 -4.55 -1.25
N ALA A 157 35.67 -4.13 -2.51
CA ALA A 157 36.30 -2.90 -2.98
C ALA A 157 35.63 -1.64 -2.40
N GLU A 158 34.29 -1.60 -2.39
CA GLU A 158 33.50 -0.47 -1.90
C GLU A 158 33.71 -0.24 -0.40
N HIS A 159 33.74 -1.31 0.40
CA HIS A 159 33.84 -1.22 1.85
C HIS A 159 35.24 -1.47 2.42
N GLY A 160 36.23 -1.70 1.56
CA GLY A 160 37.61 -1.98 1.98
C GLY A 160 37.70 -3.20 2.91
N ILE A 161 36.98 -4.28 2.58
CA ILE A 161 36.92 -5.48 3.42
C ILE A 161 38.23 -6.25 3.26
N THR A 162 39.05 -6.23 4.31
CA THR A 162 40.30 -6.99 4.39
C THR A 162 40.04 -8.40 4.93
N ALA A 163 40.96 -9.34 4.67
CA ALA A 163 40.78 -10.75 5.04
C ALA A 163 40.55 -10.98 6.54
N ASP A 164 41.07 -10.10 7.40
CA ASP A 164 40.85 -10.12 8.86
C ASP A 164 39.40 -9.79 9.28
N ARG A 165 38.56 -9.35 8.35
CA ARG A 165 37.14 -9.04 8.56
C ARG A 165 36.20 -10.09 7.95
N VAL A 166 36.75 -11.14 7.34
CA VAL A 166 35.99 -12.23 6.74
C VAL A 166 36.02 -13.41 7.71
N PHE A 167 34.89 -13.69 8.33
CA PHE A 167 34.74 -14.81 9.26
C PHE A 167 33.96 -15.94 8.61
N ASN A 168 34.40 -17.18 8.82
CA ASN A 168 33.59 -18.33 8.43
C ASN A 168 32.40 -18.47 9.39
N MET A 169 31.23 -18.82 8.85
CA MET A 169 29.98 -18.81 9.62
C MET A 169 29.97 -19.89 10.72
N ASP A 170 30.66 -21.01 10.51
CA ASP A 170 30.80 -22.12 11.46
C ASP A 170 31.70 -21.79 12.67
N GLU A 171 32.63 -20.83 12.53
CA GLU A 171 33.52 -20.39 13.60
C GLU A 171 32.91 -19.30 14.51
N THR A 172 31.84 -18.63 14.06
CA THR A 172 31.23 -17.50 14.80
C THR A 172 30.21 -17.87 15.88
N SER A 173 29.93 -19.15 16.13
CA SER A 173 28.95 -19.62 17.15
C SER A 173 27.53 -19.03 17.05
N PHE A 174 27.19 -18.36 15.95
CA PHE A 174 25.83 -17.91 15.67
C PHE A 174 24.93 -19.12 15.38
N ALA A 175 23.99 -19.38 16.29
CA ALA A 175 22.98 -20.40 16.09
C ALA A 175 21.99 -19.92 15.02
N SER A 176 22.02 -20.53 13.83
CA SER A 176 20.94 -20.39 12.85
C SER A 176 19.61 -20.76 13.53
N ARG A 177 18.60 -19.89 13.39
CA ARG A 177 17.24 -20.12 13.92
C ARG A 177 16.77 -21.52 13.50
N ARG A 178 16.60 -22.42 14.48
CA ARG A 178 16.00 -23.74 14.23
C ARG A 178 14.54 -23.52 13.82
N LYS A 179 14.09 -24.24 12.78
CA LYS A 179 12.68 -24.22 12.38
C LYS A 179 11.81 -24.62 13.56
N SER A 180 10.81 -23.81 13.88
CA SER A 180 9.70 -24.23 14.74
C SER A 180 9.00 -25.41 14.06
N LYS A 181 8.91 -26.53 14.77
CA LYS A 181 8.01 -27.62 14.38
C LYS A 181 6.62 -27.24 14.90
N ASP A 182 5.83 -26.62 14.05
CA ASP A 182 4.38 -26.63 14.23
C ASP A 182 3.83 -27.82 13.44
N VAL A 183 3.24 -28.77 14.16
CA VAL A 183 2.29 -29.79 13.67
C VAL A 183 0.95 -29.44 14.31
#